data_AF-A0A1Q3LJF2-F1
#
_entry.id   AF-A0A1Q3LJF2-F1
#
_cell.length_a   1.000
_cell.length_b   1.000
_cell.length_c   1.000
_cell.angle_alpha   90.00
_cell.angle_beta   90.00
_cell.angle_gamma   90.00
#
_symmetry.space_group_name_H-M   'P 1'
#
loop_
_entity.id
_entity.type
_entity.pdbx_description
1 polymer ?
#
loop_
_entity_poly.entity_id
_entity_poly.type
_entity_poly.pdbx_seq_one_letter_code
_entity_poly.pdbx_strand_id
1 'polypeptide(L)'
;MKAKMILTKEHFNIITSIGNSLTNNLIICLVVLLNSFVCCKSVDIRCGKPTYDPISKLKVYTGVDELPKPPHELSLKAYIIKHYDVSPNIGMQIAFRIRFVVDKNGHVVGLGLIPSKNEVSYSVEYLSELNRMKEILRSYNEEWKPGMHCGKKVNTIMYMGLSFVVDENGKLR
;
A
#
# COMPACT_ATOMS: atom_id res chain seq x y z
N MET A 1 8.64 -75.40 -34.72
CA MET A 1 9.22 -74.47 -35.71
C MET A 1 9.28 -73.07 -35.08
N LYS A 2 10.47 -72.47 -34.94
CA LYS A 2 10.61 -71.06 -34.52
C LYS A 2 10.71 -70.19 -35.77
N ALA A 3 9.69 -69.39 -36.04
CA ALA A 3 9.75 -68.39 -37.09
C ALA A 3 10.76 -67.30 -36.71
N LYS A 4 11.82 -67.14 -37.51
CA LYS A 4 12.83 -66.10 -37.34
C LYS A 4 12.30 -64.84 -38.05
N MET A 5 11.79 -63.89 -37.28
CA MET A 5 11.27 -62.63 -37.81
C MET A 5 12.44 -61.78 -38.32
N ILE A 6 12.55 -61.62 -39.63
CA ILE A 6 13.58 -60.78 -40.28
C ILE A 6 13.02 -59.36 -40.34
N LEU A 7 13.50 -58.49 -39.45
CA LEU A 7 13.19 -57.05 -39.52
C LEU A 7 13.88 -56.46 -40.77
N THR A 8 13.08 -56.03 -41.73
CA THR A 8 13.56 -55.29 -42.91
C THR A 8 13.92 -53.85 -42.53
N LYS A 9 14.76 -53.21 -43.36
CA LYS A 9 15.27 -51.84 -43.16
C LYS A 9 14.15 -50.80 -42.99
N GLU A 10 12.99 -51.02 -43.60
CA GLU A 10 11.80 -50.17 -43.46
C GLU A 10 11.20 -50.22 -42.05
N HIS A 11 11.12 -51.41 -41.44
CA HIS A 11 10.63 -51.55 -40.07
C HIS A 11 11.53 -50.81 -39.08
N PHE A 12 12.84 -50.81 -39.31
CA PHE A 12 13.79 -50.08 -38.48
C PHE A 12 13.58 -48.56 -38.58
N ASN A 13 13.40 -48.03 -39.79
CA ASN A 13 13.14 -46.61 -40.03
C ASN A 13 11.83 -46.13 -39.38
N ILE A 14 10.77 -46.95 -39.44
CA ILE A 14 9.48 -46.65 -38.81
C ILE A 14 9.63 -46.60 -37.28
N ILE A 15 10.33 -47.57 -36.67
CA ILE A 15 10.57 -47.59 -35.22
C ILE A 15 11.37 -46.36 -34.78
N THR A 16 12.43 -46.00 -35.51
CA THR A 16 13.23 -44.79 -35.19
C THR A 16 12.45 -43.50 -35.37
N SER A 17 11.57 -43.41 -36.36
CA SER A 17 10.69 -42.25 -36.59
C SER A 17 9.67 -42.07 -35.45
N ILE A 18 9.03 -43.17 -35.03
CA ILE A 18 8.08 -43.18 -33.92
C ILE A 18 8.79 -42.83 -32.60
N GLY A 19 9.99 -43.40 -32.37
CA GLY A 19 10.82 -43.08 -31.20
C GLY A 19 11.17 -41.59 -31.10
N ASN A 20 11.62 -40.99 -32.21
CA ASN A 20 11.97 -39.56 -32.27
C ASN A 20 10.75 -38.64 -32.10
N SER A 21 9.59 -39.04 -32.64
CA SER A 21 8.34 -38.30 -32.47
C SER A 21 7.85 -38.31 -31.01
N LEU A 22 7.93 -39.47 -30.35
CA LEU A 22 7.57 -39.62 -28.94
C LEU A 22 8.50 -38.83 -28.02
N THR A 23 9.82 -38.84 -28.27
CA THR A 23 10.78 -38.05 -27.50
C THR A 23 10.57 -36.55 -27.69
N ASN A 24 10.27 -36.09 -28.90
CA ASN A 24 10.00 -34.68 -29.16
C ASN A 24 8.73 -34.20 -28.47
N ASN A 25 7.66 -34.98 -28.49
CA ASN A 25 6.43 -34.65 -27.78
C ASN A 25 6.62 -34.62 -26.26
N LEU A 26 7.43 -35.53 -25.70
CA LEU A 26 7.76 -35.53 -24.28
C LEU A 26 8.55 -34.28 -23.86
N ILE A 27 9.51 -33.86 -24.68
CA ILE A 27 10.31 -32.64 -24.46
C ILE A 27 9.41 -31.39 -24.51
N ILE A 28 8.50 -31.31 -25.48
CA ILE A 28 7.55 -30.19 -25.59
C ILE A 28 6.66 -30.12 -24.34
N CYS A 29 6.11 -31.25 -23.87
CA CYS A 29 5.33 -31.29 -22.63
C CYS A 29 6.13 -30.81 -21.42
N LEU A 30 7.40 -31.20 -21.31
CA LEU A 30 8.30 -30.78 -20.24
C LEU A 30 8.57 -29.28 -20.27
N VAL A 31 8.79 -28.70 -21.46
CA VAL A 31 9.01 -27.25 -21.64
C VAL A 31 7.76 -26.44 -21.31
N VAL A 32 6.57 -26.93 -21.67
CA VAL A 32 5.29 -26.28 -21.33
C VAL A 32 5.04 -26.34 -19.83
N LEU A 33 5.28 -27.49 -19.20
CA LEU A 33 5.15 -27.64 -17.74
C LEU A 33 6.13 -26.73 -16.99
N LEU A 34 7.41 -26.67 -17.40
CA LEU A 34 8.40 -25.79 -16.80
C LEU A 34 8.03 -24.30 -16.94
N ASN A 35 7.54 -23.87 -18.11
CA ASN A 35 7.06 -22.49 -18.30
C ASN A 35 5.82 -22.17 -17.46
N SER A 36 4.90 -23.13 -17.30
CA SER A 36 3.73 -22.94 -16.43
C SER A 36 4.11 -22.83 -14.95
N PHE A 37 5.16 -23.52 -14.51
CA PHE A 37 5.69 -23.41 -13.14
C PHE A 37 6.37 -22.07 -12.87
N VAL A 38 7.03 -21.46 -13.86
CA VAL A 38 7.67 -20.14 -13.73
C VAL A 38 6.64 -18.99 -13.65
N CYS A 39 5.44 -19.17 -14.20
CA CYS A 39 4.38 -18.14 -14.17
C CYS A 39 3.53 -18.15 -12.89
N CYS A 40 3.61 -19.19 -12.07
CA CYS A 40 2.91 -19.24 -10.78
C CYS A 40 3.71 -18.47 -9.72
N LYS A 41 3.61 -17.13 -9.75
CA LYS A 41 4.00 -16.32 -8.59
C LYS A 41 3.18 -16.79 -7.39
N SER A 42 3.82 -17.42 -6.42
CA SER A 42 3.22 -17.77 -5.14
C SER A 42 2.65 -16.50 -4.52
N VAL A 43 1.31 -16.37 -4.52
CA VAL A 43 0.63 -15.35 -3.71
C VAL A 43 0.73 -15.86 -2.29
N ASP A 44 1.55 -15.20 -1.48
CA ASP A 44 1.73 -15.56 -0.07
C ASP A 44 0.35 -15.60 0.61
N ILE A 45 -0.03 -16.74 1.18
CA ILE A 45 -1.35 -16.99 1.78
C ILE A 45 -1.60 -16.05 2.98
N ARG A 46 -0.55 -15.35 3.44
CA ARG A 46 -0.56 -14.38 4.54
C ARG A 46 -1.05 -12.98 4.17
N CYS A 47 -1.35 -12.70 2.90
CA CYS A 47 -1.86 -11.39 2.50
C CYS A 47 -3.30 -11.20 2.96
N GLY A 48 -3.51 -10.38 4.00
CA GLY A 48 -4.84 -10.02 4.47
C GLY A 48 -5.68 -9.38 3.34
N LYS A 49 -7.00 -9.31 3.52
CA LYS A 49 -7.86 -8.60 2.57
C LYS A 49 -7.93 -7.11 2.95
N PRO A 50 -7.87 -6.20 1.97
CA PRO A 50 -8.07 -4.79 2.26
C PRO A 50 -9.53 -4.53 2.63
N THR A 51 -9.75 -3.50 3.44
CA THR A 51 -11.09 -3.02 3.80
C THR A 51 -11.40 -1.75 3.02
N TYR A 52 -12.67 -1.53 2.69
CA TYR A 52 -13.09 -0.29 2.03
C TYR A 52 -13.13 0.88 3.03
N ASP A 53 -12.47 1.98 2.67
CA ASP A 53 -12.50 3.21 3.45
C ASP A 53 -13.50 4.21 2.85
N PRO A 54 -14.56 4.61 3.58
CA PRO A 54 -15.56 5.53 3.05
C PRO A 54 -15.05 6.97 2.86
N ILE A 55 -13.99 7.39 3.56
CA ILE A 55 -13.47 8.77 3.47
C ILE A 55 -12.61 8.95 2.21
N SER A 56 -11.61 8.09 2.02
CA SER A 56 -10.77 8.11 0.80
C SER A 56 -11.44 7.47 -0.42
N LYS A 57 -12.50 6.67 -0.22
CA LYS A 57 -13.14 5.82 -1.24
C LYS A 57 -12.19 4.76 -1.84
N LEU A 58 -11.18 4.35 -1.09
CA LEU A 58 -10.18 3.36 -1.51
C LEU A 58 -10.29 2.07 -0.70
N LYS A 59 -9.82 0.96 -1.30
CA LYS A 59 -9.51 -0.27 -0.56
C LYS A 59 -8.14 -0.11 0.12
N VAL A 60 -8.11 -0.20 1.44
CA VAL A 60 -6.94 0.10 2.27
C VAL A 60 -6.56 -1.05 3.19
N TYR A 61 -5.28 -1.12 3.53
CA TYR A 61 -4.73 -2.04 4.51
C TYR A 61 -4.42 -1.32 5.82
N THR A 62 -4.77 -1.94 6.95
CA THR A 62 -4.44 -1.49 8.30
C THR A 62 -3.14 -2.10 8.81
N GLY A 63 -2.79 -3.30 8.35
CA GLY A 63 -1.52 -3.97 8.60
C GLY A 63 -0.79 -4.20 7.29
N VAL A 64 0.45 -3.76 7.21
CA VAL A 64 1.34 -3.86 6.05
C VAL A 64 2.73 -4.27 6.51
N ASP A 65 3.54 -4.81 5.61
CA ASP A 65 4.88 -5.29 5.92
C ASP A 65 5.87 -4.12 6.09
N GLU A 66 5.73 -3.09 5.24
CA GLU A 66 6.40 -1.80 5.40
C GLU A 66 5.37 -0.68 5.49
N LEU A 67 5.45 0.12 6.55
CA LEU A 67 4.63 1.31 6.70
C LEU A 67 5.01 2.38 5.67
N PRO A 68 4.03 3.19 5.20
CA PRO A 68 4.31 4.41 4.45
C PRO A 68 5.29 5.31 5.19
N LYS A 69 6.17 6.00 4.45
CA LYS A 69 7.16 6.91 5.04
C LYS A 69 7.04 8.30 4.44
N PRO A 70 7.01 9.37 5.26
CA PRO A 70 7.06 10.73 4.75
C PRO A 70 8.39 10.99 4.04
N PRO A 71 8.45 12.01 3.16
CA PRO A 71 9.68 12.41 2.50
C PRO A 71 10.76 12.86 3.51
N HIS A 72 10.34 13.47 4.62
CA HIS A 72 11.19 13.85 5.75
C HIS A 72 10.53 13.51 7.08
N GLU A 73 11.31 13.24 8.13
CA GLU A 73 10.84 12.72 9.43
C GLU A 73 9.78 13.60 10.12
N LEU A 74 9.75 14.91 9.82
CA LEU A 74 8.80 15.86 10.38
C LEU A 74 7.88 16.49 9.32
N SER A 75 7.77 15.94 8.11
CA SER A 75 7.23 16.68 6.96
C SER A 75 5.80 17.21 7.19
N LEU A 76 4.90 16.38 7.72
CA LEU A 76 3.52 16.81 7.98
C LEU A 76 3.42 17.80 9.16
N LYS A 77 4.15 17.56 10.26
CA LYS A 77 4.14 18.47 11.43
C LYS A 77 4.74 19.84 11.06
N ALA A 78 5.87 19.82 10.35
CA ALA A 78 6.55 21.02 9.88
C ALA A 78 5.72 21.77 8.84
N TYR A 79 5.05 21.06 7.92
CA TYR A 79 4.12 21.65 6.97
C TYR A 79 2.99 22.39 7.69
N ILE A 80 2.39 21.75 8.69
CA ILE A 80 1.33 22.36 9.49
C ILE A 80 1.84 23.62 10.18
N ILE A 81 2.96 23.55 10.92
CA ILE A 81 3.55 24.71 11.62
C ILE A 81 3.79 25.87 10.65
N LYS A 82 4.33 25.58 9.46
CA LYS A 82 4.66 26.59 8.44
C LYS A 82 3.41 27.27 7.85
N HIS A 83 2.35 26.49 7.62
CA HIS A 83 1.13 26.98 6.97
C HIS A 83 0.02 27.34 7.97
N TYR A 84 0.30 27.28 9.27
CA TYR A 84 -0.64 27.71 10.29
C TYR A 84 -0.68 29.24 10.40
N ASP A 85 -1.87 29.79 10.17
CA ASP A 85 -2.14 31.20 10.39
C ASP A 85 -2.14 31.56 11.87
N VAL A 86 -2.03 32.86 12.17
CA VAL A 86 -1.95 33.36 13.54
C VAL A 86 -3.24 33.02 14.30
N SER A 87 -3.09 32.34 15.44
CA SER A 87 -4.17 32.05 16.37
C SER A 87 -4.28 33.11 17.46
N PRO A 88 -5.50 33.59 17.79
CA PRO A 88 -5.71 34.46 18.94
C PRO A 88 -5.59 33.72 20.29
N ASN A 89 -5.51 32.39 20.28
CA ASN A 89 -5.56 31.54 21.47
C ASN A 89 -4.16 31.29 22.06
N ILE A 90 -3.44 32.35 22.40
CA ILE A 90 -2.07 32.28 22.94
C ILE A 90 -2.01 31.40 24.20
N GLY A 91 -1.00 30.53 24.27
CA GLY A 91 -0.80 29.61 25.40
C GLY A 91 -1.69 28.37 25.37
N MET A 92 -2.62 28.27 24.41
CA MET A 92 -3.46 27.08 24.26
C MET A 92 -2.62 25.90 23.75
N GLN A 93 -2.71 24.78 24.46
CA GLN A 93 -2.23 23.50 23.95
C GLN A 93 -3.34 22.87 23.12
N ILE A 94 -3.00 22.46 21.89
CA ILE A 94 -3.94 21.86 20.97
C ILE A 94 -3.42 20.49 20.58
N ALA A 95 -4.25 19.46 20.77
CA ALA A 95 -3.94 18.10 20.39
C ALA A 95 -4.98 17.58 19.41
N PHE A 96 -4.51 17.07 18.28
CA PHE A 96 -5.36 16.47 17.25
C PHE A 96 -4.92 15.04 16.99
N ARG A 97 -5.89 14.17 16.74
CA ARG A 97 -5.61 12.89 16.11
C ARG A 97 -6.11 12.95 14.68
N ILE A 98 -5.23 12.71 13.72
CA ILE A 98 -5.59 12.65 12.30
C ILE A 98 -5.60 11.20 11.82
N ARG A 99 -6.43 10.98 10.81
CA ARG A 99 -6.54 9.77 10.00
C ARG A 99 -6.30 10.16 8.57
N PHE A 100 -5.53 9.39 7.84
CA PHE A 100 -5.36 9.57 6.41
C PHE A 100 -5.00 8.27 5.73
N VAL A 101 -5.03 8.26 4.40
CA VAL A 101 -4.61 7.14 3.58
C VAL A 101 -3.42 7.61 2.75
N VAL A 102 -2.34 6.84 2.76
CA VAL A 102 -1.29 6.97 1.74
C VAL A 102 -1.65 5.99 0.63
N ASP A 103 -1.97 6.50 -0.55
CA ASP A 103 -2.30 5.67 -1.70
C ASP A 103 -1.05 4.89 -2.19
N LYS A 104 -1.26 3.91 -3.07
CA LYS A 104 -0.17 3.10 -3.65
C LYS A 104 0.85 3.92 -4.45
N ASN A 105 0.53 5.15 -4.83
CA ASN A 105 1.40 6.06 -5.56
C ASN A 105 2.19 6.98 -4.62
N GLY A 106 1.78 7.09 -3.35
CA GLY A 106 2.41 7.94 -2.35
C GLY A 106 1.60 9.19 -1.98
N HIS A 107 0.41 9.40 -2.56
CA HIS A 107 -0.39 10.58 -2.23
C HIS A 107 -1.12 10.39 -0.90
N VAL A 108 -1.16 11.45 -0.11
CA VAL A 108 -1.98 11.53 1.10
C VAL A 108 -3.41 11.93 0.74
N VAL A 109 -4.38 11.05 1.00
CA VAL A 109 -5.79 11.22 0.67
C VAL A 109 -6.71 10.83 1.83
N GLY A 110 -7.98 11.21 1.75
CA GLY A 110 -8.99 10.85 2.76
C GLY A 110 -8.66 11.35 4.16
N LEU A 111 -8.04 12.53 4.24
CA LEU A 111 -7.56 13.09 5.48
C LEU A 111 -8.73 13.58 6.34
N GLY A 112 -8.77 13.15 7.60
CA GLY A 112 -9.85 13.41 8.53
C GLY A 112 -9.36 13.53 9.95
N LEU A 113 -10.07 14.30 10.76
CA LEU A 113 -9.80 14.43 12.19
C LEU A 113 -10.61 13.40 12.97
N ILE A 114 -9.96 12.76 13.94
CA ILE A 114 -10.59 11.88 14.91
C ILE A 114 -10.75 12.70 16.19
N PRO A 115 -12.00 12.99 16.61
CA PRO A 115 -12.22 13.67 17.87
C PRO A 115 -11.67 12.82 19.03
N SER A 116 -10.97 13.45 19.98
CA SER A 116 -10.56 12.79 21.22
C SER A 116 -11.81 12.47 22.05
N LYS A 117 -11.91 11.24 22.57
CA LYS A 117 -13.06 10.80 23.38
C LYS A 117 -13.24 11.58 24.69
N ASN A 118 -12.24 12.32 25.12
CA ASN A 118 -12.20 12.95 26.45
C ASN A 118 -12.36 14.48 26.45
N GLU A 119 -12.48 15.12 25.29
CA GLU A 119 -12.63 16.58 25.26
C GLU A 119 -14.10 16.95 25.17
N VAL A 120 -14.67 17.05 26.37
CA VAL A 120 -15.80 17.90 26.71
C VAL A 120 -15.47 19.32 26.27
N SER A 121 -15.87 19.67 25.06
CA SER A 121 -16.45 20.96 24.67
C SER A 121 -16.12 21.20 23.20
N TYR A 122 -17.14 21.15 22.36
CA TYR A 122 -17.16 21.85 21.09
C TYR A 122 -17.12 23.37 21.35
N SER A 123 -16.09 23.85 22.04
CA SER A 123 -15.89 25.28 22.27
C SER A 123 -15.73 25.94 20.90
N VAL A 124 -16.20 27.17 20.77
CA VAL A 124 -16.13 27.89 19.50
C VAL A 124 -14.67 28.04 19.06
N GLU A 125 -13.77 28.19 20.03
CA GLU A 125 -12.33 28.27 19.84
C GLU A 125 -11.76 26.95 19.30
N TYR A 126 -12.07 25.81 19.92
CA TYR A 126 -11.61 24.50 19.45
C TYR A 126 -12.13 24.20 18.03
N LEU A 127 -13.40 24.48 17.76
CA LEU A 127 -13.99 24.31 16.42
C LEU A 127 -13.33 25.20 15.36
N SER A 128 -12.97 26.43 15.71
CA SER A 128 -12.23 27.35 14.84
C SER A 128 -10.85 26.79 14.48
N GLU A 129 -10.07 26.34 15.47
CA GLU A 129 -8.74 25.77 15.24
C GLU A 129 -8.82 24.44 14.45
N LEU A 130 -9.87 23.65 14.70
CA LEU A 130 -10.16 22.43 13.95
C LEU A 130 -10.45 22.71 12.46
N ASN A 131 -11.21 23.76 12.16
CA ASN A 131 -11.50 24.15 10.78
C ASN A 131 -10.26 24.67 10.05
N ARG A 132 -9.44 25.50 10.72
CA ARG A 132 -8.14 25.95 10.20
C ARG A 132 -7.22 24.78 9.88
N MET A 133 -7.13 23.82 10.81
CA MET A 133 -6.34 22.60 10.62
C MET A 133 -6.83 21.82 9.38
N LYS A 134 -8.15 21.65 9.20
CA LYS A 134 -8.71 20.98 8.00
C LYS A 134 -8.32 21.68 6.69
N GLU A 135 -8.27 23.01 6.66
CA GLU A 135 -7.91 23.75 5.45
C GLU A 135 -6.44 23.55 5.06
N ILE A 136 -5.53 23.66 6.02
CA ILE A 136 -4.10 23.38 5.82
C ILE A 136 -3.89 21.95 5.32
N LEU A 137 -4.63 21.03 5.93
CA LEU A 137 -4.57 19.61 5.61
C LEU A 137 -5.13 19.27 4.23
N ARG A 138 -6.05 20.06 3.68
CA ARG A 138 -6.57 19.89 2.32
C ARG A 138 -5.57 20.32 1.24
N SER A 139 -4.67 21.25 1.56
CA SER A 139 -3.65 21.73 0.62
C SER A 139 -2.36 20.88 0.65
N TYR A 140 -2.22 19.99 1.63
CA TYR A 140 -1.05 19.13 1.73
C TYR A 140 -0.93 18.17 0.54
N ASN A 141 0.20 18.22 -0.16
CA ASN A 141 0.41 17.53 -1.43
C ASN A 141 1.79 16.86 -1.56
N GLU A 142 2.49 16.63 -0.45
CA GLU A 142 3.79 15.95 -0.49
C GLU A 142 3.63 14.44 -0.75
N GLU A 143 4.55 13.89 -1.54
CA GLU A 143 4.59 12.47 -1.88
C GLU A 143 5.33 11.65 -0.80
N TRP A 144 4.67 10.59 -0.34
CA TRP A 144 5.21 9.64 0.63
C TRP A 144 5.71 8.40 -0.07
N LYS A 145 6.69 7.70 0.54
CA LYS A 145 6.94 6.31 0.18
C LYS A 145 5.67 5.51 0.53
N PRO A 146 5.04 4.81 -0.42
CA PRO A 146 3.84 4.02 -0.16
C PRO A 146 4.16 2.81 0.72
N GLY A 147 3.14 2.30 1.41
CA GLY A 147 3.25 1.08 2.18
C GLY A 147 3.39 -0.15 1.29
N MET A 148 4.07 -1.18 1.80
CA MET A 148 4.29 -2.44 1.10
C MET A 148 3.57 -3.57 1.82
N HIS A 149 2.81 -4.38 1.09
CA HIS A 149 2.22 -5.60 1.59
C HIS A 149 2.34 -6.71 0.54
N CYS A 150 2.90 -7.84 0.95
CA CYS A 150 3.21 -8.98 0.10
C CYS A 150 4.01 -8.61 -1.15
N GLY A 151 5.03 -7.77 -0.97
CA GLY A 151 5.90 -7.30 -2.06
C GLY A 151 5.23 -6.34 -3.05
N LYS A 152 4.03 -5.83 -2.75
CA LYS A 152 3.31 -4.87 -3.60
C LYS A 152 3.06 -3.57 -2.85
N LYS A 153 3.13 -2.45 -3.59
CA LYS A 153 2.66 -1.14 -3.11
C LYS A 153 1.15 -1.19 -2.90
N VAL A 154 0.68 -0.77 -1.73
CA VAL A 154 -0.74 -0.80 -1.36
C VAL A 154 -1.20 0.51 -0.75
N ASN A 155 -2.50 0.80 -0.83
CA ASN A 155 -3.08 1.91 -0.09
C ASN A 155 -3.10 1.54 1.40
N THR A 156 -2.54 2.40 2.24
CA THR A 156 -2.39 2.13 3.68
C THR A 156 -3.05 3.23 4.47
N ILE A 157 -3.89 2.84 5.43
CA ILE A 157 -4.49 3.78 6.37
C ILE A 157 -3.54 4.06 7.53
N MET A 158 -3.39 5.33 7.85
CA MET A 158 -2.49 5.85 8.88
C MET A 158 -3.27 6.65 9.92
N TYR A 159 -2.77 6.60 11.15
CA TYR A 159 -3.27 7.37 12.27
C TYR A 159 -2.09 8.08 12.93
N MET A 160 -2.20 9.38 13.15
CA MET A 160 -1.12 10.18 13.74
C MET A 160 -1.70 11.12 14.80
N GLY A 161 -1.04 11.16 15.96
CA GLY A 161 -1.28 12.19 16.97
C GLY A 161 -0.38 13.39 16.70
N LEU A 162 -0.96 14.57 16.74
CA LEU A 162 -0.26 15.84 16.59
C LEU A 162 -0.59 16.69 17.81
N SER A 163 0.43 17.28 18.42
CA SER A 163 0.26 18.23 19.54
C SER A 163 1.12 19.45 19.28
N PHE A 164 0.53 20.61 19.57
CA PHE A 164 1.13 21.92 19.36
C PHE A 164 0.80 22.83 20.54
N VAL A 165 1.65 23.82 20.76
CA VAL A 165 1.37 24.96 21.64
C VAL A 165 1.32 26.22 20.80
N VAL A 166 0.31 27.06 21.03
CA VAL A 166 0.24 28.40 20.44
C VAL A 166 1.16 29.32 21.22
N ASP A 167 2.20 29.83 20.56
CA ASP A 167 3.17 30.74 21.16
C ASP A 167 2.61 32.18 21.30
N GLU A 168 3.42 33.06 21.89
CA GLU A 168 3.10 34.47 22.10
C GLU A 168 2.81 35.27 20.82
N ASN A 169 3.25 34.78 19.65
CA ASN A 169 2.97 35.36 18.34
C ASN A 169 1.76 34.70 17.66
N GLY A 170 1.04 33.84 18.38
CA GLY A 170 -0.08 33.06 17.84
C GLY A 170 0.35 31.96 16.88
N LYS A 171 1.63 31.56 16.85
CA LYS A 171 2.17 30.52 15.96
C LYS A 171 2.28 29.17 16.67
N LEU A 172 2.16 28.07 15.92
CA LEU A 172 2.32 26.73 16.49
C LEU A 172 3.79 26.39 16.73
N ARG A 173 4.08 25.74 17.86
CA ARG A 173 5.35 25.08 18.19
C ARG A 173 5.13 23.63 18.62
#